data_AF-A0A2N1VV66-F1
#
_entry.id   AF-A0A2N1VV66-F1
#
_cell.length_a   1.000
_cell.length_b   1.000
_cell.length_c   1.000
_cell.angle_alpha   90.00
_cell.angle_beta   90.00
_cell.angle_gamma   90.00
#
_symmetry.space_group_name_H-M   'P 1'
#
loop_
_entity.id
_entity.type
_entity.pdbx_description
1 polymer ?
#
loop_
_entity_poly.entity_id
_entity_poly.type
_entity_poly.pdbx_seq_one_letter_code
_entity_poly.pdbx_strand_id
1 'polypeptide(L)'
;MKTKFLYTIVIAVISSIWIFYPNNSGADEKPINKDIIKFSHQLHKAADVSCADCHSGVSESTSLTDRLLPVKDVCASCHDVDDDTACQTCHYEEKFEPLIQSTSELVFNHKFHVIEQKTDCESCHIGLTEVDYSSELKTSNPSMMSCYQCHNDKSVAANVCESCHISTVNLIPQSHKSVDFFKNHKFSANHPKADCAMCHDNNFCESCHVSTNGISSANTATDFYTPYSPHRYTDNVKQQQITRVHDLNYRFSHGMDARGKNSECSTCHQTETFCAECHSSMGGDYASGGFVPKSHSDPNFVTIGVGTGGGVHAISAKRDIESCAACHDTQGADPNCILCHTDADGIKGTNPRTHAAGFMKNINGDWHGDFGAVCYDCHTDPFAISQTAGKGFCGYCHN
;
A
#
# COMPACT_ATOMS: atom_id res chain seq x y z
N MET A 1 12.94 -15.24 -50.81
CA MET A 1 12.37 -16.29 -49.94
C MET A 1 13.35 -16.89 -48.92
N LYS A 2 14.67 -16.91 -49.17
CA LYS A 2 15.65 -17.56 -48.26
C LYS A 2 16.01 -16.77 -46.99
N THR A 3 15.90 -15.44 -47.00
CA THR A 3 16.25 -14.58 -45.84
C THR A 3 15.18 -14.57 -44.75
N LYS A 4 13.89 -14.61 -45.12
CA LYS A 4 12.78 -14.66 -44.14
C LYS A 4 12.76 -15.96 -43.32
N PHE A 5 13.20 -17.07 -43.91
CA PHE A 5 13.25 -18.38 -43.25
C PHE A 5 14.36 -18.46 -42.19
N LEU A 6 15.48 -17.76 -42.41
CA LEU A 6 16.58 -17.65 -41.46
C LEU A 6 16.20 -16.84 -40.22
N TYR A 7 15.48 -15.72 -40.38
CA TYR A 7 15.01 -14.93 -39.24
C TYR A 7 13.95 -15.67 -38.40
N THR A 8 13.05 -16.43 -39.02
CA THR A 8 12.07 -17.24 -38.27
C THR A 8 12.72 -18.37 -37.47
N ILE A 9 13.79 -18.99 -37.99
CA ILE A 9 14.53 -20.03 -37.26
C ILE A 9 15.32 -19.41 -36.09
N VAL A 10 15.98 -18.26 -36.30
CA VAL A 10 16.74 -17.59 -35.24
C VAL A 10 15.82 -17.11 -34.12
N ILE A 11 14.64 -16.57 -34.43
CA ILE A 11 13.65 -16.16 -33.42
C ILE A 11 13.09 -17.38 -32.66
N ALA A 12 12.85 -18.51 -33.33
CA ALA A 12 12.38 -19.73 -32.68
C ALA A 12 13.43 -20.40 -31.77
N VAL A 13 14.73 -20.26 -32.10
CA VAL A 13 15.84 -20.74 -31.26
C VAL A 13 16.08 -19.81 -30.07
N ILE A 14 15.93 -18.49 -30.25
CA ILE A 14 16.03 -17.54 -29.13
C ILE A 14 14.82 -17.69 -28.19
N SER A 15 13.61 -17.92 -28.71
CA SER A 15 12.44 -18.16 -27.87
C SER A 15 12.48 -19.47 -27.11
N SER A 16 13.13 -20.52 -27.64
CA SER A 16 13.31 -21.79 -26.92
C SER A 16 14.41 -21.72 -25.85
N ILE A 17 15.42 -20.85 -26.00
CA ILE A 17 16.45 -20.60 -24.97
C ILE A 17 15.87 -19.84 -23.75
N TRP A 18 14.80 -19.05 -23.92
CA TRP A 18 14.10 -18.40 -22.80
C TRP A 18 13.13 -19.31 -22.04
N ILE A 19 12.77 -20.48 -22.60
CA ILE A 19 11.83 -21.44 -21.96
C ILE A 19 12.55 -22.43 -21.04
N PHE A 20 13.88 -22.52 -21.10
CA PHE A 20 14.70 -23.47 -20.32
C PHE A 20 15.72 -22.80 -19.39
N TYR A 21 15.41 -21.63 -18.84
CA TYR A 21 16.04 -21.23 -17.58
C TYR A 21 15.26 -21.86 -16.44
N PRO A 22 15.74 -22.94 -15.81
CA PRO A 22 15.17 -23.38 -14.54
C PRO A 22 15.28 -22.18 -13.60
N ASN A 23 14.13 -21.69 -13.17
CA ASN A 23 14.01 -20.66 -12.16
C ASN A 23 14.51 -21.29 -10.86
N ASN A 24 15.84 -21.31 -10.69
CA ASN A 24 16.48 -21.85 -9.51
C ASN A 24 16.39 -20.80 -8.41
N SER A 25 15.16 -20.49 -7.99
CA SER A 25 14.88 -20.00 -6.66
C SER A 25 15.03 -21.17 -5.70
N GLY A 26 16.25 -21.71 -5.61
CA GLY A 26 16.69 -22.50 -4.48
C GLY A 26 16.83 -21.56 -3.30
N ALA A 27 15.70 -21.09 -2.76
CA ALA A 27 15.67 -20.80 -1.34
C ALA A 27 15.85 -22.17 -0.70
N ASP A 28 16.97 -22.41 -0.03
CA ASP A 28 17.16 -23.61 0.79
C ASP A 28 15.93 -23.77 1.68
N GLU A 29 15.07 -24.75 1.37
CA GLU A 29 13.93 -25.07 2.23
C GLU A 29 14.52 -25.51 3.56
N LYS A 30 14.24 -24.73 4.61
CA LYS A 30 14.66 -25.09 5.97
C LYS A 30 14.08 -26.47 6.31
N PRO A 31 14.86 -27.38 6.89
CA PRO A 31 14.37 -28.70 7.24
C PRO A 31 13.16 -28.60 8.17
N ILE A 32 12.17 -29.44 7.94
CA ILE A 32 10.94 -29.53 8.73
C ILE A 32 10.84 -30.90 9.40
N ASN A 33 9.94 -31.06 10.37
CA ASN A 33 9.80 -32.32 11.11
C ASN A 33 9.41 -33.51 10.21
N LYS A 34 8.78 -33.25 9.05
CA LYS A 34 8.51 -34.25 8.01
C LYS A 34 9.77 -34.91 7.46
N ASP A 35 10.91 -34.21 7.51
CA ASP A 35 12.18 -34.76 7.07
C ASP A 35 12.85 -35.61 8.15
N ILE A 36 12.39 -35.53 9.41
CA ILE A 36 13.05 -36.13 10.59
C ILE A 36 12.39 -37.46 10.96
N ILE A 37 11.07 -37.49 11.01
CA ILE A 37 10.31 -38.65 11.47
C ILE A 37 9.05 -38.85 10.61
N LYS A 38 8.69 -40.10 10.38
CA LYS A 38 7.42 -40.51 9.80
C LYS A 38 6.35 -40.41 10.89
N PHE A 39 5.45 -39.46 10.75
CA PHE A 39 4.35 -39.23 11.68
C PHE A 39 3.09 -38.78 10.94
N SER A 40 1.92 -38.99 11.54
CA SER A 40 0.64 -38.49 11.03
C SER A 40 -0.31 -38.14 12.17
N HIS A 41 -0.69 -36.87 12.30
CA HIS A 41 -1.73 -36.48 13.26
C HIS A 41 -3.08 -37.09 12.89
N GLN A 42 -3.42 -37.15 11.59
CA GLN A 42 -4.65 -37.76 11.10
C GLN A 42 -4.80 -39.21 11.54
N LEU A 43 -3.76 -40.03 11.41
CA LEU A 43 -3.80 -41.44 11.83
C LEU A 43 -3.94 -41.60 13.35
N HIS A 44 -3.22 -40.80 14.14
CA HIS A 44 -3.32 -40.86 15.60
C HIS A 44 -4.67 -40.34 16.11
N LYS A 45 -5.24 -39.32 15.46
CA LYS A 45 -6.59 -38.85 15.76
C LYS A 45 -7.64 -39.91 15.41
N ALA A 46 -7.49 -40.61 14.29
CA ALA A 46 -8.37 -41.72 13.92
C ALA A 46 -8.28 -42.91 14.90
N ALA A 47 -7.17 -43.04 15.62
CA ALA A 47 -6.97 -43.99 16.72
C ALA A 47 -7.47 -43.47 18.08
N ASP A 48 -8.19 -42.34 18.11
CA ASP A 48 -8.77 -41.71 19.31
C ASP A 48 -7.73 -41.27 20.37
N VAL A 49 -6.51 -40.95 19.92
CA VAL A 49 -5.47 -40.38 20.79
C VAL A 49 -5.76 -38.89 21.04
N SER A 50 -5.72 -38.47 22.31
CA SER A 50 -5.90 -37.07 22.70
C SER A 50 -4.62 -36.26 22.44
N CYS A 51 -4.76 -34.96 22.14
CA CYS A 51 -3.62 -34.07 21.95
C CYS A 51 -2.68 -34.06 23.17
N ALA A 52 -3.25 -34.10 24.38
CA ALA A 52 -2.52 -34.06 25.63
C ALA A 52 -1.75 -35.35 25.94
N ASP A 53 -2.11 -36.48 25.31
CA ASP A 53 -1.41 -37.75 25.51
C ASP A 53 0.01 -37.67 24.94
N CYS A 54 0.17 -36.99 23.79
CA CYS A 54 1.48 -36.75 23.20
C CYS A 54 2.13 -35.44 23.68
N HIS A 55 1.34 -34.37 23.77
CA HIS A 55 1.81 -33.05 24.21
C HIS A 55 1.66 -32.87 25.73
N SER A 56 2.19 -33.83 26.49
CA SER A 56 1.99 -33.94 27.94
C SER A 56 2.49 -32.75 28.75
N GLY A 57 3.45 -31.98 28.24
CA GLY A 57 3.95 -30.76 28.89
C GLY A 57 3.01 -29.55 28.80
N VAL A 58 1.95 -29.59 27.98
CA VAL A 58 1.08 -28.43 27.71
C VAL A 58 0.33 -27.97 28.96
N SER A 59 -0.15 -28.92 29.78
CA SER A 59 -0.92 -28.62 31.00
C SER A 59 -0.12 -27.88 32.07
N GLU A 60 1.21 -27.97 32.04
CA GLU A 60 2.10 -27.33 33.01
C GLU A 60 2.90 -26.17 32.41
N SER A 61 2.85 -25.98 31.10
CA SER A 61 3.62 -24.95 30.42
C SER A 61 3.07 -23.56 30.64
N THR A 62 3.96 -22.67 31.06
CA THR A 62 3.67 -21.24 31.29
C THR A 62 4.39 -20.35 30.30
N SER A 63 5.18 -20.94 29.37
CA SER A 63 5.99 -20.21 28.39
C SER A 63 6.03 -20.93 27.03
N LEU A 64 6.06 -20.17 25.95
CA LEU A 64 6.27 -20.71 24.58
C LEU A 64 7.69 -21.22 24.32
N THR A 65 8.63 -20.93 25.22
CA THR A 65 9.99 -21.49 25.13
C THR A 65 10.08 -22.92 25.66
N ASP A 66 9.05 -23.40 26.36
CA ASP A 66 9.00 -24.77 26.86
C ASP A 66 8.98 -25.77 25.69
N ARG A 67 9.66 -26.90 25.85
CA ARG A 67 9.65 -27.96 24.83
C ARG A 67 8.38 -28.79 24.95
N LEU A 68 7.39 -28.45 24.12
CA LEU A 68 6.07 -29.09 24.10
C LEU A 68 5.92 -30.17 23.01
N LEU A 69 6.98 -30.45 22.26
CA LEU A 69 7.00 -31.55 21.29
C LEU A 69 7.28 -32.88 22.00
N PRO A 70 6.61 -33.98 21.61
CA PRO A 70 6.84 -35.28 22.20
C PRO A 70 8.28 -35.75 21.98
N VAL A 71 8.78 -36.55 22.93
CA VAL A 71 10.07 -37.25 22.87
C VAL A 71 9.82 -38.76 22.72
N LYS A 72 10.88 -39.54 22.43
CA LYS A 72 10.79 -40.99 22.21
C LYS A 72 9.95 -41.72 23.27
N ASP A 73 10.12 -41.36 24.54
CA ASP A 73 9.41 -41.99 25.67
C ASP A 73 7.89 -41.85 25.60
N VAL A 74 7.39 -40.78 24.97
CA VAL A 74 5.95 -40.58 24.75
C VAL A 74 5.43 -41.53 23.67
N CYS A 75 6.22 -41.78 22.63
CA CYS A 75 5.86 -42.78 21.62
C CYS A 75 5.88 -44.19 22.24
N ALA A 76 6.84 -44.44 23.12
CA ALA A 76 7.05 -45.72 23.81
C ALA A 76 5.88 -46.13 24.73
N SER A 77 5.01 -45.19 25.11
CA SER A 77 3.83 -45.53 25.93
C SER A 77 2.80 -46.36 25.18
N CYS A 78 2.84 -46.36 23.84
CA CYS A 78 1.91 -47.10 22.99
C CYS A 78 2.60 -47.96 21.91
N HIS A 79 3.77 -47.55 21.43
CA HIS A 79 4.56 -48.27 20.43
C HIS A 79 5.72 -49.01 21.08
N ASP A 80 6.03 -50.22 20.60
CA ASP A 80 7.25 -50.92 20.97
C ASP A 80 8.45 -50.30 20.26
N VAL A 81 9.29 -49.60 21.03
CA VAL A 81 10.46 -48.85 20.54
C VAL A 81 11.80 -49.49 20.89
N ASP A 82 11.75 -50.68 21.48
CA ASP A 82 12.93 -51.50 21.83
C ASP A 82 13.22 -52.56 20.74
N ASP A 83 12.32 -52.73 19.77
CA ASP A 83 12.56 -53.53 18.57
C ASP A 83 13.50 -52.79 17.59
N ASP A 84 14.80 -53.05 17.74
CA ASP A 84 15.86 -52.52 16.88
C ASP A 84 15.68 -52.86 15.39
N THR A 85 14.85 -53.87 15.05
CA THR A 85 14.60 -54.26 13.65
C THR A 85 13.50 -53.43 12.98
N ALA A 86 12.65 -52.76 13.76
CA ALA A 86 11.49 -52.01 13.28
C ALA A 86 11.68 -50.48 13.32
N CYS A 87 12.88 -49.98 13.63
CA CYS A 87 13.18 -48.55 13.73
C CYS A 87 12.72 -47.73 12.52
N GLN A 88 12.79 -48.33 11.32
CA GLN A 88 12.41 -47.70 10.05
C GLN A 88 10.91 -47.47 9.87
N THR A 89 10.08 -47.95 10.79
CA THR A 89 8.65 -47.66 10.84
C THR A 89 8.41 -46.17 11.06
N CYS A 90 9.19 -45.58 11.98
CA CYS A 90 9.10 -44.17 12.32
C CYS A 90 10.29 -43.37 11.77
N HIS A 91 11.50 -43.96 11.77
CA HIS A 91 12.69 -43.26 11.32
C HIS A 91 12.90 -43.39 9.81
N TYR A 92 13.55 -42.39 9.23
CA TYR A 92 14.23 -42.51 7.95
C TYR A 92 15.63 -43.09 8.20
N GLU A 93 16.24 -43.69 7.17
CA GLU A 93 17.56 -44.36 7.26
C GLU A 93 18.57 -43.52 8.04
N GLU A 94 18.93 -44.00 9.23
CA GLU A 94 19.91 -43.41 10.16
C GLU A 94 19.60 -42.00 10.69
N LYS A 95 18.36 -41.52 10.58
CA LYS A 95 17.96 -40.19 11.05
C LYS A 95 17.28 -40.22 12.43
N PHE A 96 18.05 -39.86 13.46
CA PHE A 96 17.64 -39.85 14.87
C PHE A 96 17.76 -38.46 15.52
N GLU A 97 17.53 -37.41 14.74
CA GLU A 97 17.63 -36.03 15.20
C GLU A 97 16.42 -35.63 16.06
N PRO A 98 16.58 -34.74 17.07
CA PRO A 98 15.45 -34.18 17.80
C PRO A 98 14.49 -33.40 16.90
N LEU A 99 13.19 -33.46 17.20
CA LEU A 99 12.19 -32.63 16.52
C LEU A 99 12.52 -31.14 16.65
N ILE A 100 12.39 -30.43 15.54
CA ILE A 100 12.62 -28.99 15.39
C ILE A 100 11.49 -28.24 16.10
N GLN A 101 11.87 -27.38 17.04
CA GLN A 101 10.98 -26.47 17.73
C GLN A 101 11.11 -25.07 17.13
N SER A 102 9.98 -24.45 16.79
CA SER A 102 9.94 -23.05 16.40
C SER A 102 10.05 -22.14 17.62
N THR A 103 10.76 -21.03 17.49
CA THR A 103 10.83 -20.00 18.53
C THR A 103 9.70 -18.99 18.34
N SER A 104 9.20 -18.44 19.45
CA SER A 104 8.20 -17.37 19.46
C SER A 104 8.69 -16.25 20.36
N GLU A 105 8.45 -15.01 19.95
CA GLU A 105 8.72 -13.80 20.74
C GLU A 105 7.44 -13.31 21.46
N LEU A 106 6.53 -14.24 21.74
CA LEU A 106 5.30 -13.98 22.47
C LEU A 106 5.36 -14.55 23.89
N VAL A 107 4.75 -13.84 24.82
CA VAL A 107 4.40 -14.31 26.15
C VAL A 107 3.05 -15.01 26.05
N PHE A 108 3.02 -16.31 26.31
CA PHE A 108 1.78 -17.08 26.34
C PHE A 108 1.89 -18.24 27.33
N ASN A 109 0.81 -18.46 28.07
CA ASN A 109 0.71 -19.46 29.13
C ASN A 109 -0.34 -20.51 28.74
N HIS A 110 0.10 -21.69 28.30
CA HIS A 110 -0.80 -22.78 27.92
C HIS A 110 -1.60 -23.30 29.10
N LYS A 111 -0.96 -23.49 30.27
CA LYS A 111 -1.60 -23.95 31.51
C LYS A 111 -2.81 -23.11 31.86
N PHE A 112 -2.69 -21.79 31.81
CA PHE A 112 -3.81 -20.88 32.10
C PHE A 112 -4.99 -21.13 31.15
N HIS A 113 -4.75 -21.20 29.85
CA HIS A 113 -5.82 -21.36 28.86
C HIS A 113 -6.46 -22.76 28.89
N VAL A 114 -5.66 -23.81 29.04
CA VAL A 114 -6.13 -25.20 28.97
C VAL A 114 -6.70 -25.67 30.30
N ILE A 115 -6.07 -25.34 31.43
CA ILE A 115 -6.48 -25.83 32.75
C ILE A 115 -7.45 -24.87 33.45
N GLU A 116 -7.13 -23.58 33.51
CA GLU A 116 -7.93 -22.62 34.26
C GLU A 116 -9.14 -22.15 33.45
N GLN A 117 -8.95 -21.83 32.17
CA GLN A 117 -10.03 -21.41 31.27
C GLN A 117 -10.72 -22.58 30.55
N LYS A 118 -10.20 -23.81 30.68
CA LYS A 118 -10.79 -25.03 30.08
C LYS A 118 -11.03 -24.90 28.57
N THR A 119 -10.09 -24.29 27.87
CA THR A 119 -10.17 -24.08 26.43
C THR A 119 -9.68 -25.31 25.68
N ASP A 120 -10.45 -25.77 24.69
CA ASP A 120 -10.07 -26.91 23.84
C ASP A 120 -8.91 -26.55 22.90
N CYS A 121 -8.00 -27.50 22.64
CA CYS A 121 -6.84 -27.28 21.76
C CYS A 121 -7.24 -26.82 20.35
N GLU A 122 -8.31 -27.39 19.80
CA GLU A 122 -8.82 -27.14 18.44
C GLU A 122 -9.42 -25.75 18.26
N SER A 123 -9.73 -25.04 19.36
CA SER A 123 -10.19 -23.65 19.30
C SER A 123 -9.12 -22.70 18.77
N CYS A 124 -7.85 -23.02 19.02
CA CYS A 124 -6.70 -22.23 18.60
C CYS A 124 -5.92 -22.92 17.48
N HIS A 125 -5.69 -24.23 17.60
CA HIS A 125 -4.93 -25.04 16.65
C HIS A 125 -5.86 -25.72 15.63
N ILE A 126 -6.31 -24.95 14.65
CA ILE A 126 -7.33 -25.38 13.69
C ILE A 126 -6.71 -26.25 12.59
N GLY A 127 -7.29 -27.44 12.36
CA GLY A 127 -6.99 -28.30 11.22
C GLY A 127 -5.87 -29.33 11.44
N LEU A 128 -5.29 -29.42 12.65
CA LEU A 128 -4.24 -30.41 12.94
C LEU A 128 -4.73 -31.86 12.84
N THR A 129 -6.03 -32.11 12.98
CA THR A 129 -6.63 -33.45 12.87
C THR A 129 -6.67 -33.99 11.45
N GLU A 130 -6.52 -33.12 10.44
CA GLU A 130 -6.74 -33.44 9.03
C GLU A 130 -5.43 -33.51 8.22
N VAL A 131 -4.28 -33.47 8.89
CA VAL A 131 -2.96 -33.44 8.25
C VAL A 131 -2.03 -34.48 8.85
N ASP A 132 -1.00 -34.86 8.09
CA ASP A 132 0.05 -35.70 8.64
C ASP A 132 0.98 -34.85 9.51
N TYR A 133 1.44 -33.74 8.95
CA TYR A 133 2.40 -32.82 9.58
C TYR A 133 1.79 -31.43 9.72
N SER A 134 2.07 -30.77 10.84
CA SER A 134 1.57 -29.41 11.09
C SER A 134 2.07 -28.40 10.05
N SER A 135 3.22 -28.65 9.42
CA SER A 135 3.78 -27.87 8.32
C SER A 135 2.93 -27.85 7.05
N GLU A 136 1.99 -28.77 6.90
CA GLU A 136 1.07 -28.82 5.75
C GLU A 136 -0.06 -27.78 5.87
N LEU A 137 -0.28 -27.26 7.08
CA LEU A 137 -1.20 -26.16 7.33
C LEU A 137 -0.55 -24.83 6.96
N LYS A 138 -1.32 -23.96 6.28
CA LYS A 138 -0.92 -22.55 6.03
C LYS A 138 -0.61 -21.80 7.33
N THR A 139 -1.27 -22.17 8.42
CA THR A 139 -1.13 -21.59 9.76
C THR A 139 -1.12 -22.69 10.81
N SER A 140 0.01 -23.38 10.96
CA SER A 140 0.24 -24.37 12.03
C SER A 140 0.11 -23.75 13.43
N ASN A 141 0.58 -22.51 13.58
CA ASN A 141 0.51 -21.75 14.82
C ASN A 141 -0.73 -20.85 14.79
N PRO A 142 -1.42 -20.67 15.92
CA PRO A 142 -2.56 -19.77 16.01
C PRO A 142 -2.20 -18.36 15.54
N SER A 143 -3.07 -17.76 14.74
CA SER A 143 -2.89 -16.37 14.32
C SER A 143 -3.27 -15.41 15.45
N MET A 144 -2.81 -14.16 15.41
CA MET A 144 -3.25 -13.13 16.37
C MET A 144 -4.78 -12.99 16.43
N MET A 145 -5.47 -13.24 15.30
CA MET A 145 -6.94 -13.24 15.24
C MET A 145 -7.57 -14.25 16.20
N SER A 146 -6.94 -15.42 16.38
CA SER A 146 -7.41 -16.45 17.31
C SER A 146 -7.40 -15.92 18.75
N CYS A 147 -6.36 -15.17 19.13
CA CYS A 147 -6.29 -14.52 20.44
C CYS A 147 -7.35 -13.42 20.58
N TYR A 148 -7.54 -12.61 19.53
CA TYR A 148 -8.44 -11.45 19.54
C TYR A 148 -9.93 -11.83 19.64
N GLN A 149 -10.31 -13.07 19.34
CA GLN A 149 -11.67 -13.56 19.59
C GLN A 149 -12.07 -13.39 21.07
N CYS A 150 -11.11 -13.53 21.99
CA CYS A 150 -11.31 -13.38 23.44
C CYS A 150 -10.54 -12.21 24.08
N HIS A 151 -9.49 -11.69 23.43
CA HIS A 151 -8.70 -10.53 23.87
C HIS A 151 -9.02 -9.31 23.02
N ASN A 152 -10.14 -8.65 23.30
CA ASN A 152 -10.57 -7.45 22.58
C ASN A 152 -11.31 -6.48 23.52
N ASP A 153 -11.60 -5.27 23.01
CA ASP A 153 -12.24 -4.20 23.80
C ASP A 153 -13.69 -4.49 24.22
N LYS A 154 -14.28 -5.61 23.77
CA LYS A 154 -15.68 -5.98 23.97
C LYS A 154 -15.86 -7.31 24.71
N SER A 155 -14.79 -8.05 24.95
CA SER A 155 -14.85 -9.44 25.45
C SER A 155 -14.23 -9.56 26.84
N VAL A 156 -13.86 -10.78 27.22
CA VAL A 156 -13.55 -11.17 28.61
C VAL A 156 -12.14 -10.75 29.05
N ALA A 157 -11.23 -10.49 28.11
CA ALA A 157 -9.84 -10.19 28.41
C ALA A 157 -9.35 -8.91 27.70
N ALA A 158 -8.52 -8.14 28.40
CA ALA A 158 -7.94 -6.91 27.87
C ALA A 158 -6.97 -7.21 26.71
N ASN A 159 -6.95 -6.31 25.72
CA ASN A 159 -6.05 -6.35 24.58
C ASN A 159 -4.88 -5.36 24.76
N VAL A 160 -4.04 -5.63 25.75
CA VAL A 160 -2.82 -4.83 26.00
C VAL A 160 -1.66 -5.54 25.32
N CYS A 161 -0.99 -4.85 24.38
CA CYS A 161 0.03 -5.45 23.50
C CYS A 161 1.14 -6.14 24.29
N GLU A 162 1.62 -5.50 25.35
CA GLU A 162 2.70 -5.96 26.23
C GLU A 162 2.32 -7.20 27.05
N SER A 163 1.05 -7.57 27.10
CA SER A 163 0.61 -8.81 27.75
C SER A 163 0.99 -10.05 26.94
N CYS A 164 1.15 -9.89 25.62
CA CYS A 164 1.42 -10.99 24.69
C CYS A 164 2.73 -10.79 23.93
N HIS A 165 3.13 -9.57 23.62
CA HIS A 165 4.32 -9.28 22.83
C HIS A 165 5.50 -8.90 23.72
N ILE A 166 6.63 -9.60 23.56
CA ILE A 166 7.89 -9.22 24.23
C ILE A 166 8.39 -7.87 23.71
N SER A 167 8.11 -7.56 22.43
CA SER A 167 8.37 -6.28 21.78
C SER A 167 7.27 -5.96 20.78
N THR A 168 6.85 -4.69 20.73
CA THR A 168 5.89 -4.18 19.75
C THR A 168 6.55 -3.56 18.52
N VAL A 169 7.88 -3.57 18.48
CA VAL A 169 8.65 -3.02 17.37
C VAL A 169 8.50 -3.91 16.13
N ASN A 170 8.20 -3.32 14.97
CA ASN A 170 8.05 -4.01 13.68
C ASN A 170 6.96 -5.11 13.64
N LEU A 171 5.90 -5.00 14.44
CA LEU A 171 4.73 -5.88 14.33
C LEU A 171 3.95 -5.60 13.04
N ILE A 172 4.37 -6.27 11.96
CA ILE A 172 3.76 -6.14 10.63
C ILE A 172 3.06 -7.45 10.28
N PRO A 173 1.71 -7.48 10.17
CA PRO A 173 0.98 -8.65 9.73
C PRO A 173 1.43 -9.11 8.33
N GLN A 174 1.27 -10.40 8.02
CA GLN A 174 1.67 -10.93 6.71
C GLN A 174 0.97 -10.21 5.54
N SER A 175 -0.26 -9.73 5.74
CA SER A 175 -0.99 -8.92 4.76
C SER A 175 -0.28 -7.62 4.37
N HIS A 176 0.50 -7.03 5.28
CA HIS A 176 1.20 -5.76 5.10
C HIS A 176 2.59 -5.92 4.46
N LYS A 177 3.10 -7.16 4.36
CA LYS A 177 4.41 -7.45 3.74
C LYS A 177 4.34 -7.55 2.21
N SER A 178 3.18 -7.31 1.64
CA SER A 178 2.99 -7.21 0.18
C SER A 178 3.60 -5.91 -0.35
N VAL A 179 4.41 -6.02 -1.40
CA VAL A 179 5.02 -4.87 -2.10
C VAL A 179 3.99 -3.90 -2.67
N ASP A 180 2.80 -4.39 -3.01
CA ASP A 180 1.69 -3.60 -3.55
C ASP A 180 0.58 -3.38 -2.52
N PHE A 181 0.87 -3.54 -1.22
CA PHE A 181 -0.13 -3.35 -0.17
C PHE A 181 -0.80 -1.99 -0.32
N PHE A 182 -0.06 -0.90 -0.50
CA PHE A 182 -0.65 0.44 -0.68
C PHE A 182 -1.58 0.55 -1.90
N LYS A 183 -1.35 -0.18 -2.99
CA LYS A 183 -2.26 -0.17 -4.16
C LYS A 183 -3.53 -0.99 -3.91
N ASN A 184 -3.39 -2.08 -3.17
CA ASN A 184 -4.44 -3.08 -2.98
C ASN A 184 -5.13 -3.03 -1.61
N HIS A 185 -4.65 -2.21 -0.67
CA HIS A 185 -5.17 -2.14 0.69
C HIS A 185 -6.64 -1.72 0.71
N LYS A 186 -7.12 -0.98 -0.31
CA LYS A 186 -8.55 -0.66 -0.49
C LYS A 186 -9.43 -1.90 -0.59
N PHE A 187 -8.93 -2.99 -1.17
CA PHE A 187 -9.67 -4.25 -1.26
C PHE A 187 -9.65 -5.00 0.06
N SER A 188 -8.52 -4.95 0.76
CA SER A 188 -8.38 -5.49 2.11
C SER A 188 -9.24 -4.75 3.13
N ALA A 189 -9.29 -3.41 3.06
CA ALA A 189 -10.07 -2.56 3.95
C ALA A 189 -11.59 -2.70 3.75
N ASN A 190 -12.03 -2.96 2.51
CA ASN A 190 -13.44 -3.22 2.20
C ASN A 190 -13.88 -4.66 2.50
N HIS A 191 -12.98 -5.53 2.99
CA HIS A 191 -13.34 -6.90 3.28
C HIS A 191 -14.19 -6.98 4.56
N PRO A 192 -15.28 -7.77 4.61
CA PRO A 192 -16.16 -7.85 5.80
C PRO A 192 -15.48 -8.34 7.09
N LYS A 193 -14.31 -8.96 6.96
CA LYS A 193 -13.47 -9.46 8.07
C LYS A 193 -12.15 -8.67 8.20
N ALA A 194 -12.18 -7.39 7.82
CA ALA A 194 -11.03 -6.52 7.92
C ALA A 194 -10.95 -5.95 9.35
N ASP A 195 -10.07 -6.52 10.17
CA ASP A 195 -9.92 -6.14 11.57
C ASP A 195 -8.71 -5.21 11.78
N CYS A 196 -8.63 -4.16 10.96
CA CYS A 196 -7.53 -3.17 11.02
C CYS A 196 -7.50 -2.43 12.36
N ALA A 197 -8.66 -2.26 12.99
CA ALA A 197 -8.84 -1.60 14.28
C ALA A 197 -8.13 -2.31 15.44
N MET A 198 -7.68 -3.55 15.24
CA MET A 198 -6.82 -4.26 16.20
C MET A 198 -5.46 -3.57 16.40
N CYS A 199 -4.95 -2.92 15.36
CA CYS A 199 -3.62 -2.30 15.36
C CYS A 199 -3.64 -0.80 15.02
N HIS A 200 -4.67 -0.32 14.33
CA HIS A 200 -4.77 1.04 13.81
C HIS A 200 -5.97 1.78 14.42
N ASP A 201 -5.79 3.06 14.76
CA ASP A 201 -6.89 3.94 15.16
C ASP A 201 -7.50 4.66 13.95
N ASN A 202 -8.61 5.38 14.13
CA ASN A 202 -9.21 6.15 13.03
C ASN A 202 -8.30 7.27 12.52
N ASN A 203 -7.46 7.86 13.37
CA ASN A 203 -6.53 8.92 12.98
C ASN A 203 -5.53 8.42 11.92
N PHE A 204 -5.10 7.15 12.01
CA PHE A 204 -4.27 6.49 11.01
C PHE A 204 -4.93 6.54 9.63
N CYS A 205 -6.22 6.22 9.53
CA CYS A 205 -6.94 6.19 8.27
C CYS A 205 -7.11 7.62 7.74
N GLU A 206 -7.49 8.54 8.62
CA GLU A 206 -7.72 9.95 8.28
C GLU A 206 -6.45 10.64 7.77
N SER A 207 -5.27 10.23 8.24
CA SER A 207 -4.01 10.81 7.80
C SER A 207 -3.77 10.66 6.29
N CYS A 208 -4.33 9.64 5.65
CA CYS A 208 -4.21 9.49 4.19
C CYS A 208 -5.53 9.75 3.46
N HIS A 209 -6.68 9.46 4.08
CA HIS A 209 -7.99 9.58 3.43
C HIS A 209 -8.64 10.96 3.58
N VAL A 210 -8.21 11.77 4.54
CA VAL A 210 -8.77 13.12 4.83
C VAL A 210 -7.70 14.20 4.67
N SER A 211 -6.42 13.83 4.60
CA SER A 211 -5.36 14.81 4.73
C SER A 211 -5.22 15.72 3.51
N THR A 212 -5.53 16.98 3.77
CA THR A 212 -5.30 18.17 2.94
C THR A 212 -4.20 19.04 3.55
N ASN A 213 -3.41 18.51 4.48
CA ASN A 213 -2.42 19.30 5.21
C ASN A 213 -1.25 19.70 4.29
N GLY A 214 -1.18 20.99 3.97
CA GLY A 214 -0.07 21.62 3.28
C GLY A 214 1.24 21.47 4.06
N ILE A 215 2.26 20.93 3.39
CA ILE A 215 3.61 20.76 3.91
C ILE A 215 4.36 22.07 3.68
N SER A 216 4.82 22.73 4.74
CA SER A 216 5.49 24.04 4.68
C SER A 216 7.03 23.98 4.78
N SER A 217 7.61 22.78 4.92
CA SER A 217 9.05 22.57 5.08
C SER A 217 9.71 22.05 3.80
N ALA A 218 10.92 22.55 3.52
CA ALA A 218 11.65 22.43 2.24
C ALA A 218 12.33 21.06 1.98
N ASN A 219 11.96 20.02 2.72
CA ASN A 219 12.37 18.62 2.54
C ASN A 219 13.85 18.40 2.15
N THR A 220 14.79 18.99 2.89
CA THR A 220 16.23 18.91 2.57
C THR A 220 16.88 17.65 3.15
N ALA A 221 18.12 17.35 2.73
CA ALA A 221 18.90 16.21 3.26
C ALA A 221 19.11 16.26 4.79
N THR A 222 18.94 17.42 5.42
CA THR A 222 19.03 17.64 6.87
C THR A 222 17.69 17.97 7.53
N ASP A 223 16.63 18.13 6.75
CA ASP A 223 15.28 18.50 7.19
C ASP A 223 14.25 17.73 6.36
N PHE A 224 14.26 16.40 6.54
CA PHE A 224 13.42 15.48 5.80
C PHE A 224 12.05 15.35 6.48
N TYR A 225 11.00 15.81 5.79
CA TYR A 225 9.62 15.75 6.28
C TYR A 225 8.84 14.68 5.52
N THR A 226 8.43 13.62 6.22
CA THR A 226 7.43 12.67 5.70
C THR A 226 6.12 12.92 6.44
N PRO A 227 5.05 13.37 5.75
CA PRO A 227 3.80 13.75 6.41
C PRO A 227 3.08 12.59 7.11
N TYR A 228 3.46 11.32 6.85
CA TYR A 228 2.76 10.17 7.43
C TYR A 228 3.74 9.09 7.89
N SER A 229 3.92 8.98 9.20
CA SER A 229 4.20 7.68 9.82
C SER A 229 3.29 7.53 11.03
N PRO A 230 2.24 6.71 10.92
CA PRO A 230 1.37 6.44 12.03
C PRO A 230 1.92 5.23 12.78
N HIS A 231 2.92 5.47 13.62
CA HIS A 231 3.23 4.52 14.69
C HIS A 231 3.27 5.28 16.01
N ARG A 232 2.42 4.86 16.95
CA ARG A 232 2.68 5.04 18.37
C ARG A 232 3.63 3.91 18.76
N TYR A 233 4.89 4.25 19.03
CA TYR A 233 5.78 3.35 19.77
C TYR A 233 5.75 3.76 21.24
N THR A 234 5.56 2.80 22.13
CA THR A 234 5.68 2.97 23.59
C THR A 234 7.14 3.09 24.05
N ASP A 235 8.11 2.75 23.18
CA ASP A 235 9.52 2.63 23.57
C ASP A 235 10.41 3.82 23.18
N ASN A 236 9.85 4.94 22.70
CA ASN A 236 10.61 6.12 22.25
C ASN A 236 11.70 5.85 21.19
N VAL A 237 11.81 4.63 20.65
CA VAL A 237 12.69 4.33 19.53
C VAL A 237 11.97 4.80 18.27
N LYS A 238 12.23 6.07 17.89
CA LYS A 238 11.93 6.56 16.55
C LYS A 238 12.69 5.70 15.55
N GLN A 239 12.05 4.68 15.01
CA GLN A 239 12.45 4.11 13.72
C GLN A 239 11.28 4.26 12.75
N GLN A 240 11.35 5.37 12.02
CA GLN A 240 10.73 5.48 10.70
C GLN A 240 11.30 4.34 9.84
N GLN A 241 10.46 3.39 9.49
CA GLN A 241 10.68 2.59 8.28
C GLN A 241 10.16 3.43 7.11
N ILE A 242 11.05 3.90 6.24
CA ILE A 242 10.65 4.44 4.93
C ILE A 242 9.96 3.29 4.20
N THR A 243 8.64 3.26 4.26
CA THR A 243 7.87 2.23 3.57
C THR A 243 7.83 2.65 2.12
N ARG A 244 8.46 1.86 1.26
CA ARG A 244 8.55 2.14 -0.16
C ARG A 244 7.15 2.02 -0.78
N VAL A 245 6.54 3.16 -1.12
CA VAL A 245 5.21 3.23 -1.77
C VAL A 245 5.26 3.15 -3.29
N HIS A 246 6.46 3.32 -3.87
CA HIS A 246 6.73 3.21 -5.31
C HIS A 246 7.99 2.39 -5.57
N ASP A 247 8.13 1.76 -6.73
CA ASP A 247 9.34 1.01 -7.06
C ASP A 247 10.62 1.86 -7.05
N LEU A 248 11.79 1.23 -6.89
CA LEU A 248 13.10 1.92 -6.85
C LEU A 248 13.37 2.82 -8.06
N ASN A 249 12.77 2.48 -9.19
CA ASN A 249 12.94 3.16 -10.46
C ASN A 249 11.74 4.04 -10.81
N TYR A 250 10.88 4.38 -9.83
CA TYR A 250 9.67 5.14 -10.08
C TYR A 250 9.92 6.48 -10.78
N ARG A 251 11.11 7.07 -10.59
CA ARG A 251 11.57 8.24 -11.34
C ARG A 251 11.42 8.09 -12.86
N PHE A 252 11.55 6.88 -13.40
CA PHE A 252 11.46 6.62 -14.84
C PHE A 252 10.04 6.27 -15.31
N SER A 253 9.13 5.94 -14.40
CA SER A 253 7.75 5.53 -14.72
C SER A 253 6.68 6.52 -14.26
N HIS A 254 6.97 7.40 -13.29
CA HIS A 254 5.98 8.32 -12.71
C HIS A 254 5.34 9.25 -13.75
N GLY A 255 6.07 9.63 -14.81
CA GLY A 255 5.51 10.43 -15.89
C GLY A 255 4.45 9.70 -16.72
N MET A 256 4.53 8.36 -16.82
CA MET A 256 3.47 7.55 -17.44
C MET A 256 2.27 7.44 -16.52
N ASP A 257 2.49 7.26 -15.22
CA ASP A 257 1.42 7.16 -14.22
C ASP A 257 0.66 8.47 -14.05
N ALA A 258 1.37 9.60 -14.00
CA ALA A 258 0.79 10.94 -13.95
C ALA A 258 -0.07 11.21 -15.19
N ARG A 259 0.45 10.93 -16.39
CA ARG A 259 -0.33 11.07 -17.65
C ARG A 259 -1.51 10.11 -17.74
N GLY A 260 -1.36 8.91 -17.20
CA GLY A 260 -2.41 7.90 -17.15
C GLY A 260 -3.49 8.18 -16.11
N LYS A 261 -3.28 9.17 -15.23
CA LYS A 261 -4.10 9.41 -14.02
C LYS A 261 -4.25 8.12 -13.20
N ASN A 262 -3.18 7.33 -13.14
CA ASN A 262 -3.17 6.02 -12.46
C ASN A 262 -3.26 6.17 -10.93
N SER A 263 -2.94 7.35 -10.38
CA SER A 263 -2.99 7.66 -8.95
C SER A 263 -3.16 9.17 -8.72
N GLU A 264 -3.89 9.55 -7.67
CA GLU A 264 -4.06 10.95 -7.24
C GLU A 264 -2.84 11.38 -6.40
N CYS A 265 -1.76 11.78 -7.08
CA CYS A 265 -0.47 12.11 -6.47
C CYS A 265 -0.59 13.24 -5.42
N SER A 266 -1.51 14.19 -5.64
CA SER A 266 -1.82 15.32 -4.76
C SER A 266 -2.30 14.91 -3.37
N THR A 267 -2.76 13.66 -3.20
CA THR A 267 -3.12 13.09 -1.89
C THR A 267 -1.91 13.00 -0.95
N CYS A 268 -0.71 12.82 -1.51
CA CYS A 268 0.53 12.62 -0.75
C CYS A 268 1.62 13.65 -1.06
N HIS A 269 1.63 14.20 -2.27
CA HIS A 269 2.67 15.08 -2.80
C HIS A 269 2.10 16.46 -3.14
N GLN A 270 2.68 17.52 -2.60
CA GLN A 270 2.33 18.89 -2.97
C GLN A 270 3.01 19.27 -4.28
N THR A 271 2.26 19.81 -5.25
CA THR A 271 2.79 20.09 -6.60
C THR A 271 3.90 21.14 -6.56
N GLU A 272 3.76 22.14 -5.69
CA GLU A 272 4.57 23.35 -5.60
C GLU A 272 5.93 23.09 -4.94
N THR A 273 6.03 22.05 -4.11
CA THR A 273 7.29 21.68 -3.43
C THR A 273 7.86 20.39 -3.99
N PHE A 274 7.04 19.39 -4.30
CA PHE A 274 7.54 18.09 -4.76
C PHE A 274 7.81 18.05 -6.27
N CYS A 275 6.85 18.49 -7.08
CA CYS A 275 6.98 18.43 -8.54
C CYS A 275 7.86 19.57 -9.04
N ALA A 276 7.64 20.79 -8.51
CA ALA A 276 8.35 21.98 -8.96
C ALA A 276 9.87 21.91 -8.66
N GLU A 277 10.34 21.33 -7.56
CA GLU A 277 11.79 21.27 -7.27
C GLU A 277 12.59 20.50 -8.33
N CYS A 278 12.03 19.43 -8.89
CA CYS A 278 12.70 18.64 -9.94
C CYS A 278 12.38 19.14 -11.37
N HIS A 279 11.20 19.73 -11.60
CA HIS A 279 10.76 20.20 -12.91
C HIS A 279 11.06 21.69 -13.18
N SER A 280 11.25 22.51 -12.14
CA SER A 280 11.73 23.88 -12.25
C SER A 280 13.24 23.84 -12.39
N SER A 281 13.75 24.46 -13.46
CA SER A 281 15.12 24.31 -13.96
C SER A 281 16.22 24.91 -13.09
N MET A 282 16.04 25.03 -11.77
CA MET A 282 16.87 25.85 -10.88
C MET A 282 17.69 25.07 -9.83
N GLY A 283 17.72 23.73 -9.83
CA GLY A 283 18.43 22.97 -8.80
C GLY A 283 19.24 21.74 -9.27
N GLY A 284 20.54 21.90 -9.48
CA GLY A 284 21.55 20.82 -9.39
C GLY A 284 21.63 19.79 -10.55
N ASP A 285 22.53 18.81 -10.37
CA ASP A 285 23.05 17.76 -11.30
C ASP A 285 21.98 16.89 -12.02
N TYR A 286 20.70 17.16 -11.76
CA TYR A 286 19.53 16.48 -12.32
C TYR A 286 18.70 17.37 -13.26
N ALA A 287 19.04 18.65 -13.37
CA ALA A 287 18.44 19.62 -14.28
C ALA A 287 18.87 19.35 -15.74
N SER A 288 18.25 18.35 -16.36
CA SER A 288 18.07 18.41 -17.81
C SER A 288 17.19 19.63 -18.07
N GLY A 289 17.78 20.70 -18.60
CA GLY A 289 17.20 22.04 -18.68
C GLY A 289 15.72 22.03 -19.06
N GLY A 290 14.91 22.73 -18.25
CA GLY A 290 13.46 22.97 -18.39
C GLY A 290 12.77 22.11 -19.44
N PHE A 291 12.19 20.99 -19.01
CA PHE A 291 11.39 20.12 -19.88
C PHE A 291 10.11 20.85 -20.32
N VAL A 292 10.23 21.71 -21.30
CA VAL A 292 9.08 22.26 -22.01
C VAL A 292 8.58 21.15 -22.96
N PRO A 293 7.29 20.78 -22.91
CA PRO A 293 6.74 19.79 -23.82
C PRO A 293 7.02 20.16 -25.28
N LYS A 294 7.35 19.18 -26.13
CA LYS A 294 7.62 19.38 -27.56
C LYS A 294 6.55 20.23 -28.27
N SER A 295 5.30 20.16 -27.82
CA SER A 295 4.19 20.97 -28.34
C SER A 295 4.50 22.47 -28.37
N HIS A 296 5.31 22.99 -27.45
CA HIS A 296 5.68 24.41 -27.41
C HIS A 296 6.57 24.84 -28.59
N SER A 297 7.19 23.88 -29.29
CA SER A 297 7.95 24.12 -30.51
C SER A 297 7.13 23.98 -31.79
N ASP A 298 5.84 23.62 -31.69
CA ASP A 298 4.99 23.45 -32.86
C ASP A 298 4.67 24.81 -33.50
N PRO A 299 4.70 24.92 -34.84
CA PRO A 299 4.21 26.10 -35.54
C PRO A 299 2.74 26.37 -35.18
N ASN A 300 2.40 27.60 -34.80
CA ASN A 300 1.08 27.99 -34.29
C ASN A 300 0.68 27.30 -32.97
N PHE A 301 1.66 26.98 -32.09
CA PHE A 301 1.34 26.52 -30.74
C PHE A 301 0.43 27.53 -30.02
N VAL A 302 0.88 28.79 -29.86
CA VAL A 302 0.03 29.88 -29.36
C VAL A 302 -0.34 30.81 -30.51
N THR A 303 -1.64 31.07 -30.68
CA THR A 303 -2.15 32.08 -31.62
C THR A 303 -3.04 33.08 -30.89
N ILE A 304 -2.51 34.28 -30.64
CA ILE A 304 -3.22 35.32 -29.89
C ILE A 304 -4.22 36.04 -30.81
N GLY A 305 -5.43 36.28 -30.31
CA GLY A 305 -6.45 37.08 -30.98
C GLY A 305 -7.86 36.48 -30.88
N VAL A 306 -8.88 37.33 -30.93
CA VAL A 306 -10.28 36.90 -30.92
C VAL A 306 -10.60 36.17 -32.22
N GLY A 307 -11.16 34.97 -32.13
CA GLY A 307 -11.55 34.17 -33.30
C GLY A 307 -10.42 33.39 -33.98
N THR A 308 -9.18 33.49 -33.49
CA THR A 308 -8.03 32.73 -34.02
C THR A 308 -8.08 31.24 -33.69
N GLY A 309 -8.95 30.86 -32.74
CA GLY A 309 -9.02 29.50 -32.20
C GLY A 309 -7.90 29.16 -31.22
N GLY A 310 -6.98 30.08 -30.92
CA GLY A 310 -5.95 29.92 -29.89
C GLY A 310 -4.81 28.93 -30.21
N GLY A 311 -4.75 28.43 -31.45
CA GLY A 311 -3.71 27.51 -31.91
C GLY A 311 -3.80 26.10 -31.28
N VAL A 312 -2.70 25.35 -31.37
CA VAL A 312 -2.59 23.99 -30.78
C VAL A 312 -2.67 24.04 -29.25
N HIS A 313 -2.22 25.13 -28.64
CA HIS A 313 -2.31 25.41 -27.22
C HIS A 313 -3.76 25.33 -26.74
N ALA A 314 -4.69 26.07 -27.36
CA ALA A 314 -6.09 26.07 -26.93
C ALA A 314 -6.79 24.72 -27.14
N ILE A 315 -6.42 23.95 -28.17
CA ILE A 315 -6.97 22.59 -28.37
C ILE A 315 -6.44 21.64 -27.31
N SER A 316 -5.16 21.74 -26.96
CA SER A 316 -4.51 20.87 -25.97
C SER A 316 -4.99 21.18 -24.56
N ALA A 317 -5.05 22.46 -24.18
CA ALA A 317 -5.54 22.91 -22.88
C ALA A 317 -7.02 22.54 -22.65
N LYS A 318 -7.87 22.54 -23.69
CA LYS A 318 -9.27 22.08 -23.59
C LYS A 318 -9.40 20.57 -23.36
N ARG A 319 -8.37 19.79 -23.68
CA ARG A 319 -8.38 18.32 -23.52
C ARG A 319 -7.85 17.89 -22.15
N ASP A 320 -6.86 18.61 -21.64
CA ASP A 320 -6.16 18.30 -20.39
C ASP A 320 -5.49 19.57 -19.85
N ILE A 321 -6.26 20.34 -19.08
CA ILE A 321 -5.78 21.60 -18.49
C ILE A 321 -4.86 21.31 -17.31
N GLU A 322 -5.10 20.20 -16.61
CA GLU A 322 -4.37 19.77 -15.41
C GLU A 322 -2.90 19.47 -15.73
N SER A 323 -2.61 18.79 -16.84
CA SER A 323 -1.22 18.59 -17.30
C SER A 323 -0.49 19.88 -17.64
N CYS A 324 -1.22 20.95 -17.99
CA CYS A 324 -0.65 22.25 -18.29
C CYS A 324 -0.42 23.06 -17.00
N ALA A 325 -1.42 23.06 -16.10
CA ALA A 325 -1.35 23.70 -14.79
C ALA A 325 -0.19 23.13 -13.95
N ALA A 326 0.10 21.84 -14.06
CA ALA A 326 1.22 21.19 -13.37
C ALA A 326 2.60 21.84 -13.60
N CYS A 327 2.79 22.61 -14.69
CA CYS A 327 3.97 23.45 -14.91
C CYS A 327 3.67 24.94 -14.78
N HIS A 328 2.48 25.37 -15.22
CA HIS A 328 2.08 26.78 -15.30
C HIS A 328 1.44 27.34 -14.01
N ASP A 329 1.32 26.54 -12.96
CA ASP A 329 0.74 26.88 -11.65
C ASP A 329 1.71 26.58 -10.49
N THR A 330 2.96 26.23 -10.82
CA THR A 330 3.94 25.60 -9.91
C THR A 330 4.42 26.43 -8.72
N GLN A 331 4.10 27.72 -8.66
CA GLN A 331 4.59 28.63 -7.61
C GLN A 331 3.51 29.02 -6.58
N GLY A 332 2.32 28.40 -6.63
CA GLY A 332 1.22 28.75 -5.71
C GLY A 332 0.75 30.20 -5.84
N ALA A 333 1.00 30.82 -6.99
CA ALA A 333 0.48 32.13 -7.40
C ALA A 333 -0.62 31.91 -8.44
N ASP A 334 -1.41 32.94 -8.76
CA ASP A 334 -2.49 32.84 -9.74
C ASP A 334 -2.01 32.13 -11.04
N PRO A 335 -2.80 31.20 -11.60
CA PRO A 335 -2.38 30.40 -12.75
C PRO A 335 -1.84 31.30 -13.86
N ASN A 336 -0.63 31.04 -14.38
CA ASN A 336 -0.01 31.88 -15.42
C ASN A 336 -0.91 32.04 -16.68
N CYS A 337 -1.92 31.19 -16.82
CA CYS A 337 -3.01 31.32 -17.79
C CYS A 337 -3.66 32.72 -17.76
N ILE A 338 -3.88 33.33 -16.58
CA ILE A 338 -4.56 34.63 -16.45
C ILE A 338 -3.75 35.79 -17.05
N LEU A 339 -2.43 35.62 -17.23
CA LEU A 339 -1.59 36.62 -17.89
C LEU A 339 -2.00 36.87 -19.35
N CYS A 340 -2.66 35.89 -19.98
CA CYS A 340 -3.12 35.95 -21.37
C CYS A 340 -4.64 35.75 -21.51
N HIS A 341 -5.29 35.12 -20.52
CA HIS A 341 -6.71 34.78 -20.51
C HIS A 341 -7.45 35.52 -19.40
N THR A 342 -7.55 36.84 -19.53
CA THR A 342 -8.28 37.70 -18.57
C THR A 342 -9.24 38.63 -19.28
N ASP A 343 -10.22 39.12 -18.53
CA ASP A 343 -11.19 40.12 -19.00
C ASP A 343 -10.92 41.49 -18.37
N ALA A 344 -9.67 41.97 -18.46
CA ALA A 344 -9.20 43.10 -17.66
C ALA A 344 -9.76 44.48 -18.11
N ASP A 345 -10.28 44.59 -19.33
CA ASP A 345 -10.80 45.85 -19.89
C ASP A 345 -12.31 46.03 -19.70
N GLY A 346 -13.02 45.00 -19.20
CA GLY A 346 -14.47 45.01 -18.98
C GLY A 346 -15.31 45.07 -20.26
N ILE A 347 -14.69 44.84 -21.43
CA ILE A 347 -15.38 44.87 -22.72
C ILE A 347 -15.60 43.44 -23.21
N LYS A 348 -16.87 43.04 -23.30
CA LYS A 348 -17.26 41.72 -23.77
C LYS A 348 -16.69 41.41 -25.15
N GLY A 349 -15.82 40.40 -25.22
CA GLY A 349 -15.33 39.82 -26.47
C GLY A 349 -14.09 40.47 -27.07
N THR A 350 -13.38 41.33 -26.33
CA THR A 350 -12.04 41.83 -26.70
C THR A 350 -10.93 40.84 -26.37
N ASN A 351 -11.17 39.92 -25.43
CA ASN A 351 -10.22 38.93 -24.95
C ASN A 351 -10.48 37.51 -25.54
N PRO A 352 -9.45 36.63 -25.60
CA PRO A 352 -9.60 35.26 -26.09
C PRO A 352 -10.61 34.45 -25.27
N ARG A 353 -11.57 33.81 -25.96
CA ARG A 353 -12.62 33.00 -25.31
C ARG A 353 -12.03 31.72 -24.66
N THR A 354 -12.11 31.64 -23.33
CA THR A 354 -11.73 30.46 -22.52
C THR A 354 -12.86 29.42 -22.42
N HIS A 355 -14.10 29.86 -22.19
CA HIS A 355 -15.28 29.00 -22.01
C HIS A 355 -16.21 28.98 -23.23
N ALA A 356 -17.12 28.00 -23.32
CA ALA A 356 -18.16 27.99 -24.36
C ALA A 356 -19.14 29.18 -24.23
N ALA A 357 -19.82 29.52 -25.32
CA ALA A 357 -20.87 30.55 -25.27
C ALA A 357 -21.99 30.15 -24.30
N GLY A 358 -22.34 31.02 -23.36
CA GLY A 358 -23.36 30.74 -22.35
C GLY A 358 -22.90 29.82 -21.22
N PHE A 359 -21.58 29.62 -21.06
CA PHE A 359 -21.01 28.92 -19.90
C PHE A 359 -21.59 29.47 -18.60
N MET A 360 -22.16 28.58 -17.79
CA MET A 360 -22.80 28.87 -16.49
C MET A 360 -23.92 29.94 -16.50
N LYS A 361 -24.47 30.33 -17.65
CA LYS A 361 -25.50 31.39 -17.77
C LYS A 361 -26.76 31.16 -16.92
N ASN A 362 -27.14 29.90 -16.70
CA ASN A 362 -28.35 29.52 -15.98
C ASN A 362 -28.05 28.93 -14.59
N ILE A 363 -26.84 29.13 -14.08
CA ILE A 363 -26.40 28.60 -12.79
C ILE A 363 -26.28 29.76 -11.81
N ASN A 364 -26.85 29.60 -10.62
CA ASN A 364 -26.66 30.53 -9.50
C ASN A 364 -25.48 30.05 -8.66
N GLY A 365 -24.25 30.45 -9.02
CA GLY A 365 -23.03 30.07 -8.32
C GLY A 365 -22.60 31.03 -7.21
N ASP A 366 -21.48 30.70 -6.57
CA ASP A 366 -20.84 31.39 -5.45
C ASP A 366 -20.50 32.86 -5.74
N TRP A 367 -20.19 33.20 -7.00
CA TRP A 367 -19.93 34.57 -7.47
C TRP A 367 -21.08 35.57 -7.27
N HIS A 368 -22.29 35.14 -6.88
CA HIS A 368 -23.37 36.08 -6.53
C HIS A 368 -23.27 36.63 -5.09
N GLY A 369 -22.51 35.97 -4.21
CA GLY A 369 -22.43 36.33 -2.80
C GLY A 369 -21.02 36.36 -2.21
N ASP A 370 -20.03 35.86 -2.95
CA ASP A 370 -18.64 35.80 -2.51
C ASP A 370 -17.71 36.50 -3.52
N PHE A 371 -17.11 37.61 -3.09
CA PHE A 371 -16.12 38.35 -3.89
C PHE A 371 -14.77 37.63 -4.01
N GLY A 372 -14.55 36.56 -3.24
CA GLY A 372 -13.42 35.64 -3.37
C GLY A 372 -13.71 34.44 -4.29
N ALA A 373 -14.85 34.41 -5.00
CA ALA A 373 -15.12 33.36 -5.95
C ALA A 373 -14.04 33.30 -7.05
N VAL A 374 -13.58 32.10 -7.40
CA VAL A 374 -12.52 31.82 -8.40
C VAL A 374 -12.78 32.47 -9.77
N CYS A 375 -14.04 32.77 -10.08
CA CYS A 375 -14.42 33.49 -11.30
C CYS A 375 -13.74 34.87 -11.38
N TYR A 376 -13.53 35.52 -10.24
CA TYR A 376 -12.94 36.85 -10.14
C TYR A 376 -11.42 36.88 -10.35
N ASP A 377 -10.75 35.73 -10.31
CA ASP A 377 -9.33 35.62 -10.66
C ASP A 377 -9.07 35.91 -12.15
N CYS A 378 -10.07 35.61 -13.00
CA CYS A 378 -10.01 35.85 -14.45
C CYS A 378 -10.85 37.08 -14.88
N HIS A 379 -11.94 37.37 -14.16
CA HIS A 379 -12.83 38.50 -14.42
C HIS A 379 -12.51 39.66 -13.47
N THR A 380 -11.36 40.29 -13.70
CA THR A 380 -10.75 41.29 -12.80
C THR A 380 -11.20 42.74 -13.07
N ASP A 381 -12.17 42.96 -13.97
CA ASP A 381 -12.61 44.30 -14.31
C ASP A 381 -13.34 45.01 -13.15
N PRO A 382 -13.27 46.35 -13.03
CA PRO A 382 -13.92 47.10 -11.96
C PRO A 382 -15.45 46.89 -11.86
N PHE A 383 -16.10 46.46 -12.94
CA PHE A 383 -17.54 46.20 -12.99
C PHE A 383 -17.89 44.74 -12.71
N ALA A 384 -16.94 43.80 -12.69
CA ALA A 384 -17.19 42.40 -12.29
C ALA A 384 -17.71 42.29 -10.86
N ILE A 385 -17.23 43.16 -9.97
CA ILE A 385 -17.58 43.23 -8.55
C ILE A 385 -18.84 44.09 -8.31
N SER A 386 -19.24 44.90 -9.30
CA SER A 386 -20.31 45.90 -9.13
C SER A 386 -21.74 45.33 -9.06
N GLN A 387 -21.91 44.01 -9.26
CA GLN A 387 -23.19 43.28 -9.30
C GLN A 387 -24.28 43.94 -10.18
N THR A 388 -23.88 44.76 -11.15
CA THR A 388 -24.82 45.53 -11.98
C THR A 388 -25.14 44.73 -13.25
N ALA A 389 -26.41 44.36 -13.42
CA ALA A 389 -26.88 43.68 -14.64
C ALA A 389 -26.50 44.44 -15.91
N GLY A 390 -26.09 43.72 -16.95
CA GLY A 390 -25.69 44.30 -18.24
C GLY A 390 -24.28 44.92 -18.28
N LYS A 391 -23.51 44.91 -17.19
CA LYS A 391 -22.12 45.45 -17.13
C LYS A 391 -21.10 44.39 -16.72
N GLY A 392 -19.89 44.47 -17.27
CA GLY A 392 -18.74 43.61 -16.93
C GLY A 392 -19.11 42.12 -16.92
N PHE A 393 -18.61 41.39 -15.91
CA PHE A 393 -18.93 39.98 -15.67
C PHE A 393 -20.45 39.68 -15.63
N CYS A 394 -21.25 40.52 -14.97
CA CYS A 394 -22.69 40.32 -14.86
C CYS A 394 -23.42 40.41 -16.22
N GLY A 395 -22.86 41.16 -17.18
CA GLY A 395 -23.35 41.28 -18.56
C GLY A 395 -23.18 40.01 -19.42
N TYR A 396 -22.50 38.98 -18.92
CA TYR A 396 -22.46 37.67 -19.59
C TYR A 396 -23.74 36.86 -19.35
N CYS A 397 -24.38 37.03 -18.20
CA CYS A 397 -25.55 36.25 -17.77
C CYS A 397 -26.85 37.07 -17.79
N HIS A 398 -26.77 38.35 -17.45
CA HIS A 398 -27.90 39.26 -17.32
C HIS A 398 -27.83 40.35 -18.39
N ASN A 399 -28.95 40.62 -19.05
CA ASN A 399 -29.09 41.70 -20.03
C ASN A 399 -29.31 43.04 -19.35
#